data_AF-A0A8B3N8X3-F1
#
_entry.id   AF-A0A8B3N8X3-F1
#
_cell.length_a   1.000
_cell.length_b   1.000
_cell.length_c   1.000
_cell.angle_alpha   90.00
_cell.angle_beta   90.00
_cell.angle_gamma   90.00
#
_symmetry.space_group_name_H-M   'P 1'
#
loop_
_entity.id
_entity.type
_entity.pdbx_description
1 polymer ?
#
loop_
_entity_poly.entity_id
_entity_poly.type
_entity_poly.pdbx_seq_one_letter_code
_entity_poly.pdbx_strand_id
1 'polypeptide(L)'
;MGLAAFAVALLVRLGLAPWIRGLAFLTFYPAILIASLFGGSWAGILVLGLGVTVGSSLWLEPITSPEWGLGTLVAVLAFLTFGCLMIGAVSLTHALLFALRDAEERASLVADEMRHR
;
A
#
# COMPACT_ATOMS: atom_id res chain seq x y z
N MET A 1 9.71 -7.13 4.49
CA MET A 1 9.40 -6.15 3.42
C MET A 1 8.56 -4.98 3.93
N GLY A 2 7.37 -5.18 4.52
CA GLY A 2 6.53 -4.09 5.02
C GLY A 2 7.24 -3.13 6.00
N LEU A 3 7.87 -3.66 7.05
CA LEU A 3 8.63 -2.84 8.02
C LEU A 3 9.77 -2.02 7.37
N ALA A 4 10.50 -2.62 6.43
CA ALA A 4 11.58 -1.93 5.74
C ALA A 4 11.06 -0.80 4.85
N ALA A 5 10.00 -1.06 4.08
CA ALA A 5 9.34 -0.04 3.26
C ALA A 5 8.79 1.10 4.12
N PHE A 6 8.17 0.79 5.25
CA PHE A 6 7.72 1.78 6.22
C PHE A 6 8.87 2.61 6.78
N ALA A 7 9.95 1.98 7.23
CA ALA A 7 11.11 2.67 7.80
C ALA A 7 11.74 3.63 6.79
N VAL A 8 11.92 3.20 5.54
CA VAL A 8 12.43 4.05 4.46
C VAL A 8 11.49 5.23 4.20
N ALA A 9 10.18 4.99 4.09
CA ALA A 9 9.20 6.04 3.87
C ALA A 9 9.16 7.08 4.99
N LEU A 10 9.32 6.63 6.24
CA LEU A 10 9.39 7.47 7.42
C LEU A 10 10.66 8.33 7.39
N LEU A 11 11.82 7.74 7.13
CA LEU A 11 13.09 8.46 7.03
C LEU A 11 13.07 9.51 5.93
N VAL A 12 12.53 9.16 4.75
CA VAL A 12 12.34 10.11 3.65
C VAL A 12 11.38 11.22 4.06
N ARG A 13 10.28 10.92 4.77
CA ARG A 13 9.33 11.95 5.24
C ARG A 13 9.94 12.92 6.23
N LEU A 14 10.77 12.41 7.15
CA LEU A 14 11.50 13.21 8.13
C LEU A 14 12.53 14.09 7.44
N GLY A 15 13.27 13.54 6.48
CA GLY A 15 14.16 14.31 5.63
C GLY A 15 13.41 15.43 4.90
N LEU A 16 12.23 15.15 4.36
CA LEU A 16 11.41 16.13 3.63
C LEU A 16 10.67 17.15 4.50
N ALA A 17 10.64 16.95 5.83
CA ALA A 17 9.88 17.79 6.76
C ALA A 17 10.20 19.30 6.69
N PRO A 18 11.44 19.75 6.46
CA PRO A 18 11.74 21.17 6.33
C PRO A 18 11.12 21.83 5.09
N TRP A 19 10.89 21.06 4.02
CA TRP A 19 10.45 21.57 2.72
C TRP A 19 8.96 21.35 2.44
N ILE A 20 8.36 20.34 3.06
CA ILE A 20 6.96 19.95 2.81
C ILE A 20 6.12 20.26 4.04
N ARG A 21 5.24 21.25 3.90
CA ARG A 21 4.17 21.58 4.86
C ARG A 21 2.83 21.10 4.30
N GLY A 22 2.03 20.41 5.11
CA GLY A 22 0.89 19.63 4.63
C GLY A 22 1.35 18.30 4.01
N LEU A 23 0.42 17.42 3.61
CA LEU A 23 0.72 16.10 3.03
C LEU A 23 1.41 15.12 3.99
N ALA A 24 0.81 14.88 5.17
CA ALA A 24 1.29 13.94 6.17
C ALA A 24 1.61 12.55 5.60
N PHE A 25 0.85 12.10 4.59
CA PHE A 25 0.90 10.72 4.11
C PHE A 25 1.70 10.47 2.82
N LEU A 26 2.30 11.51 2.24
CA LEU A 26 2.84 11.48 0.86
C LEU A 26 3.79 10.29 0.60
N THR A 27 4.74 10.06 1.50
CA THR A 27 5.76 9.02 1.33
C THR A 27 5.25 7.62 1.67
N PHE A 28 4.17 7.50 2.42
CA PHE A 28 3.61 6.21 2.80
C PHE A 28 2.80 5.58 1.66
N TYR A 29 2.23 6.36 0.74
CA TYR A 29 1.55 5.82 -0.45
C TYR A 29 2.43 4.89 -1.30
N PRO A 30 3.61 5.33 -1.81
CA PRO A 30 4.49 4.45 -2.57
C PRO A 30 5.03 3.29 -1.71
N ALA A 31 5.19 3.50 -0.40
CA ALA A 31 5.63 2.45 0.51
C ALA A 31 4.60 1.32 0.66
N ILE A 32 3.30 1.66 0.73
CA ILE A 32 2.21 0.68 0.73
C ILE A 32 2.26 -0.13 -0.57
N LEU A 33 2.36 0.54 -1.72
CA LEU A 33 2.41 -0.11 -3.02
C LEU A 33 3.58 -1.11 -3.11
N ILE A 34 4.79 -0.68 -2.75
CA ILE A 34 6.00 -1.53 -2.77
C ILE A 34 5.86 -2.69 -1.79
N ALA A 35 5.38 -2.42 -0.56
CA ALA A 35 5.18 -3.46 0.44
C ALA A 35 4.14 -4.50 -0.01
N SER A 36 3.04 -4.05 -0.62
CA SER A 36 2.02 -4.93 -1.20
C SER A 36 2.56 -5.78 -2.34
N LEU A 37 3.34 -5.17 -3.25
CA LEU A 37 3.83 -5.83 -4.45
C LEU A 37 4.85 -6.92 -4.11
N PHE A 38 5.81 -6.63 -3.23
CA PHE A 38 6.91 -7.56 -2.92
C PHE A 38 6.67 -8.39 -1.66
N GLY A 39 5.81 -7.94 -0.75
CA GLY A 39 5.53 -8.60 0.52
C GLY A 39 4.10 -9.13 0.66
N GLY A 40 3.26 -8.97 -0.36
CA GLY A 40 1.86 -9.35 -0.33
C GLY A 40 0.97 -8.38 0.46
N SER A 41 -0.34 -8.64 0.45
CA SER A 41 -1.36 -7.74 0.99
C SER A 41 -1.15 -7.41 2.47
N TRP A 42 -0.73 -8.40 3.27
CA TRP A 42 -0.44 -8.21 4.70
C TRP A 42 0.70 -7.23 4.96
N ALA A 43 1.75 -7.25 4.14
CA ALA A 43 2.83 -6.28 4.26
C ALA A 43 2.34 -4.86 3.95
N GLY A 44 1.47 -4.68 2.94
CA GLY A 44 0.82 -3.41 2.65
C GLY A 44 -0.09 -2.91 3.77
N ILE A 45 -0.91 -3.79 4.35
CA ILE A 45 -1.80 -3.48 5.50
C ILE A 45 -0.97 -3.01 6.70
N LEU A 46 0.16 -3.66 6.97
CA LEU A 46 1.07 -3.25 8.04
C LEU A 46 1.58 -1.81 7.81
N VAL A 47 2.03 -1.49 6.60
CA VAL A 47 2.49 -0.13 6.27
C VAL A 47 1.35 0.89 6.35
N LEU A 48 0.14 0.52 5.92
CA LEU A 48 -1.05 1.37 6.02
C LEU A 48 -1.37 1.70 7.49
N GLY A 49 -1.38 0.70 8.36
CA GLY A 49 -1.62 0.87 9.80
C GLY A 49 -0.56 1.74 10.46
N LEU A 50 0.73 1.41 10.28
CA LEU A 50 1.81 2.23 10.85
C LEU A 50 1.83 3.64 10.28
N GLY A 51 1.58 3.79 8.98
CA GLY A 51 1.52 5.07 8.29
C GLY A 51 0.40 5.95 8.81
N VAL A 52 -0.79 5.41 9.08
CA VAL A 52 -1.89 6.21 9.64
C VAL A 52 -1.59 6.63 11.07
N THR A 53 -1.04 5.73 11.90
CA THR A 53 -0.71 6.04 13.29
C THR A 53 0.40 7.09 13.41
N VAL A 54 1.53 6.87 12.73
CA VAL A 54 2.67 7.79 12.79
C VAL A 54 2.41 9.07 12.01
N GLY A 55 1.76 8.96 10.84
CA GLY A 55 1.36 10.08 9.99
C GLY A 55 0.46 11.08 10.71
N SER A 56 -0.58 10.57 11.38
CA SER A 56 -1.50 11.41 12.14
C SER A 56 -0.87 12.00 13.41
N SER A 57 -0.04 11.23 14.12
CA SER A 57 0.56 11.69 15.38
C SER A 57 1.62 12.78 15.20
N LEU A 58 2.38 12.74 14.10
CA LEU A 58 3.54 13.63 13.91
C LEU A 58 3.26 14.84 13.02
N TRP A 59 2.31 14.74 12.07
CA TRP A 59 2.13 15.78 11.04
C TRP A 59 0.69 16.30 10.89
N LEU A 60 -0.29 15.76 11.61
CA LEU A 60 -1.65 16.28 11.60
C LEU A 60 -2.00 16.91 12.95
N GLU A 61 -2.81 17.97 12.88
CA GLU A 61 -3.39 18.60 14.06
C GLU A 61 -4.35 17.61 14.77
N PRO A 62 -4.38 17.53 16.11
CA PRO A 62 -5.32 16.69 16.82
C PRO A 62 -6.78 17.00 16.45
N ILE A 63 -7.57 15.95 16.19
CA ILE A 63 -9.00 16.03 15.81
C ILE A 63 -9.84 16.72 16.90
N THR A 64 -9.34 16.77 18.14
CA THR A 64 -9.97 17.44 19.28
C THR A 64 -9.99 18.97 19.17
N SER A 65 -9.33 19.56 18.17
CA SER A 65 -9.39 21.00 17.89
C SER A 65 -10.63 21.34 17.03
N PRO A 66 -11.56 22.19 17.50
CA PRO A 66 -12.83 22.46 16.81
C PRO A 66 -12.70 23.09 15.41
N GLU A 67 -11.61 23.82 15.17
CA GLU A 67 -11.44 24.62 13.96
C GLU A 67 -10.70 23.86 12.83
N TRP A 68 -10.07 22.71 13.13
CA TRP A 68 -9.17 22.00 12.20
C TRP A 68 -9.47 20.49 12.03
N GLY A 69 -10.44 19.94 12.77
CA GLY A 69 -10.75 18.50 12.78
C GLY A 69 -11.20 17.91 11.44
N LEU A 70 -11.88 18.67 10.58
CA LEU A 70 -12.38 18.17 9.30
C LEU A 70 -11.25 17.87 8.30
N GLY A 71 -10.23 18.72 8.24
CA GLY A 71 -9.08 18.52 7.35
C GLY A 71 -8.27 17.27 7.72
N THR A 72 -8.01 17.09 9.02
CA THR A 72 -7.36 15.88 9.56
C THR A 72 -8.17 14.63 9.23
N LEU A 73 -9.49 14.67 9.46
CA LEU A 73 -10.38 13.54 9.16
C LEU A 73 -10.37 13.17 7.68
N VAL A 74 -10.51 14.17 6.79
CA VAL A 74 -10.50 13.95 5.34
C VAL A 74 -9.15 13.40 4.87
N ALA A 75 -8.03 13.89 5.40
CA ALA A 75 -6.70 13.38 5.06
C ALA A 75 -6.53 11.91 5.47
N VAL A 76 -6.96 11.54 6.69
CA VAL A 76 -6.90 10.16 7.18
C VAL A 76 -7.80 9.24 6.36
N LEU A 77 -9.04 9.64 6.10
CA LEU A 77 -9.97 8.86 5.29
C LEU A 77 -9.45 8.66 3.87
N ALA A 78 -8.96 9.73 3.22
CA ALA A 78 -8.34 9.63 1.90
C ALA A 78 -7.16 8.65 1.92
N PHE A 79 -6.28 8.74 2.93
CA PHE A 79 -5.15 7.82 3.06
C PHE A 79 -5.59 6.37 3.20
N LEU A 80 -6.58 6.08 4.05
CA LEU A 80 -7.14 4.73 4.21
C LEU A 80 -7.78 4.22 2.93
N THR A 81 -8.62 5.04 2.27
CA THR A 81 -9.31 4.65 1.03
C THR A 81 -8.33 4.34 -0.09
N PHE A 82 -7.38 5.24 -0.37
CA PHE A 82 -6.39 5.03 -1.42
C PHE A 82 -5.39 3.92 -1.05
N GLY A 83 -5.02 3.80 0.21
CA GLY A 83 -4.20 2.70 0.72
C GLY A 83 -4.83 1.34 0.48
N CYS A 84 -6.11 1.18 0.88
CA CYS A 84 -6.89 -0.02 0.60
C CYS A 84 -7.04 -0.29 -0.89
N LEU A 85 -7.26 0.75 -1.70
CA LEU A 85 -7.36 0.62 -3.15
C LEU A 85 -6.06 0.08 -3.77
N MET A 86 -4.89 0.60 -3.36
CA MET A 86 -3.60 0.10 -3.82
C MET A 86 -3.35 -1.35 -3.42
N ILE A 87 -3.61 -1.69 -2.14
CA ILE A 87 -3.47 -3.06 -1.65
C ILE A 87 -4.40 -4.00 -2.43
N GLY A 88 -5.64 -3.59 -2.64
CA GLY A 88 -6.64 -4.34 -3.41
C GLY A 88 -6.23 -4.54 -4.87
N ALA A 89 -5.76 -3.49 -5.53
CA ALA A 89 -5.28 -3.56 -6.91
C ALA A 89 -4.13 -4.56 -7.05
N VAL A 90 -3.12 -4.47 -6.18
CA VAL A 90 -2.00 -5.42 -6.19
C VAL A 90 -2.47 -6.85 -5.89
N SER A 91 -3.36 -7.02 -4.92
CA SER A 91 -3.91 -8.34 -4.56
C SER A 91 -4.66 -8.97 -5.73
N LEU A 92 -5.45 -8.18 -6.46
CA LEU A 92 -6.15 -8.61 -7.64
C LEU A 92 -5.18 -8.96 -8.77
N THR A 93 -4.15 -8.15 -9.01
CA THR A 93 -3.11 -8.45 -10.01
C THR A 93 -2.42 -9.78 -9.69
N HIS A 94 -2.03 -10.02 -8.44
CA HIS A 94 -1.46 -11.31 -8.04
C HIS A 94 -2.45 -12.46 -8.29
N ALA A 95 -3.71 -12.31 -7.89
CA ALA A 95 -4.73 -13.34 -8.12
C ALA A 95 -4.92 -13.66 -9.61
N LEU A 96 -4.95 -12.63 -10.46
CA LEU A 96 -5.07 -12.78 -11.92
C LEU A 96 -3.83 -13.45 -12.52
N LEU A 97 -2.62 -13.10 -12.06
CA LEU A 97 -1.39 -13.74 -12.51
C LEU A 97 -1.33 -15.22 -12.11
N PHE A 98 -1.79 -15.57 -10.90
CA PHE A 98 -1.89 -16.96 -10.48
C PHE A 98 -2.92 -17.73 -11.32
N ALA A 99 -4.08 -17.14 -11.58
CA ALA A 99 -5.11 -17.75 -12.43
C ALA A 99 -4.63 -17.95 -13.88
N LEU A 100 -3.87 -16.99 -14.43
CA LEU A 100 -3.31 -17.09 -15.78
C LEU A 100 -2.27 -18.21 -15.89
N ARG A 101 -1.36 -18.31 -14.90
CA ARG A 101 -0.35 -19.37 -14.87
C ARG A 101 -0.96 -20.77 -14.78
N ASP A 102 -1.99 -20.95 -13.94
CA ASP A 102 -2.70 -22.23 -13.83
C ASP A 102 -3.42 -22.60 -15.15
N ALA A 103 -3.96 -21.61 -15.87
CA ALA A 103 -4.56 -21.83 -17.17
C ALA A 103 -3.52 -22.23 -18.25
N GLU A 104 -2.35 -21.59 -18.26
CA GLU A 104 -1.25 -21.93 -19.18
C GLU A 104 -0.70 -23.33 -18.92
N GLU A 105 -0.50 -23.70 -17.66
CA GLU A 105 0.02 -25.00 -17.26
C GLU A 105 -0.91 -26.14 -17.73
N ARG A 106 -2.22 -25.98 -17.53
CA ARG A 106 -3.23 -26.94 -18.01
C ARG A 106 -3.25 -27.05 -19.53
N ALA A 107 -3.15 -25.93 -20.24
CA ALA A 107 -3.12 -25.94 -21.70
C ALA A 107 -1.89 -26.66 -22.24
N SER A 108 -0.74 -26.50 -21.58
CA SER A 108 0.52 -27.15 -21.96
C SER A 108 0.47 -28.68 -21.81
N LEU A 109 -0.17 -29.18 -20.74
CA LEU A 109 -0.33 -30.62 -20.50
C LEU A 109 -1.21 -31.29 -21.56
N VAL A 110 -2.34 -30.67 -21.91
CA VAL A 110 -3.23 -31.17 -22.98
C VAL A 110 -2.51 -31.21 -24.32
N ALA A 111 -1.72 -30.18 -24.64
CA ALA A 111 -0.95 -30.13 -25.87
C ALA A 111 0.14 -31.22 -25.93
N ASP A 112 0.79 -31.52 -24.80
CA ASP A 112 1.81 -32.57 -24.71
C ASP A 112 1.19 -33.97 -24.88
N GLU A 113 0.02 -34.23 -24.29
CA GLU A 113 -0.73 -35.49 -24.49
C GLU A 113 -1.12 -35.72 -25.96
N MET A 114 -1.50 -34.67 -26.69
CA MET A 114 -1.83 -34.78 -28.12
C MET A 114 -0.61 -35.09 -28.98
N ARG A 115 0.60 -34.71 -28.55
CA ARG A 115 1.85 -34.93 -29.30
C ARG A 115 2.39 -36.36 -29.18
N HIS A 116 1.91 -37.11 -28.19
CA HIS A 116 2.30 -38.51 -27.93
C HIS A 116 1.33 -39.55 -28.53
N ARG A 117 0.31 -39.11 -29.26
CA ARG A 117 -0.60 -39.96 -30.04
C ARG A 117 -0.30 -39.85 -31.53
#